data_AF-A0A1N6XVC7-F1
#
_entry.id   AF-A0A1N6XVC7-F1
#
_cell.length_a   1.000
_cell.length_b   1.000
_cell.length_c   1.000
_cell.angle_alpha   90.00
_cell.angle_beta   90.00
_cell.angle_gamma   90.00
#
_symmetry.space_group_name_H-M   'P 1'
#
loop_
_entity.id
_entity.type
_entity.pdbx_description
1 polymer ?
#
loop_
_entity_poly.entity_id
_entity_poly.type
_entity_poly.pdbx_seq_one_letter_code
_entity_poly.pdbx_strand_id
1 'polypeptide(L)'
;MEKNSTRNLILTLAAIGIISALLLTFVYEWTTPYIQANQAKAQKQAINEVLPNVEEVEEVEKNGNVFYEGYDNNGNRIGVAFKNSGGGYNGMIEVMIGVDLNNEKIYKISVLNHQETPGLGARITEDDFKSNFVNKPFGDYTVVKKPPTEDTQVEAIAGATISSESITKVIENGLDKITEAYGGGN
;
A
#
# COMPACT_ATOMS: atom_id res chain seq x y z
N MET A 1 -54.26 8.80 -26.35
CA MET A 1 -53.80 9.90 -25.49
C MET A 1 -52.77 9.35 -24.52
N GLU A 2 -51.48 9.34 -24.89
CA GLU A 2 -50.41 8.85 -23.98
C GLU A 2 -49.07 9.58 -24.13
N LYS A 3 -48.92 10.43 -25.16
CA LYS A 3 -47.64 11.07 -25.54
C LYS A 3 -47.11 12.09 -24.52
N ASN A 4 -47.99 12.72 -23.73
CA ASN A 4 -47.59 13.70 -22.71
C ASN A 4 -47.05 13.05 -21.43
N SER A 5 -47.55 11.86 -21.06
CA SER A 5 -47.11 11.16 -19.84
C SER A 5 -45.68 10.63 -20.00
N THR A 6 -45.41 9.93 -21.10
CA THR A 6 -44.06 9.41 -21.41
C THR A 6 -43.03 10.54 -21.58
N ARG A 7 -43.40 11.65 -22.24
CA ARG A 7 -42.51 12.82 -22.40
C ARG A 7 -42.19 13.48 -21.05
N ASN A 8 -43.18 13.67 -20.18
CA ASN A 8 -42.97 14.26 -18.86
C ASN A 8 -42.14 13.34 -17.96
N LEU A 9 -42.32 12.02 -18.06
CA LEU A 9 -41.53 11.03 -17.33
C LEU A 9 -40.06 11.06 -17.79
N ILE A 10 -39.81 11.06 -19.10
CA ILE A 10 -38.45 11.18 -19.67
C ILE A 10 -37.79 12.49 -19.23
N LEU A 11 -38.51 13.63 -19.28
CA LEU A 11 -37.98 14.93 -18.85
C LEU A 11 -37.65 14.96 -17.35
N THR A 12 -38.49 14.35 -16.51
CA THR A 12 -38.27 14.32 -15.06
C THR A 12 -37.05 13.47 -14.70
N LEU A 13 -36.90 12.29 -15.32
CA LEU A 13 -35.73 11.43 -15.14
C LEU A 13 -34.45 12.09 -15.65
N ALA A 14 -34.49 12.76 -16.81
CA ALA A 14 -33.34 13.50 -17.33
C ALA A 14 -32.94 14.64 -16.39
N ALA A 15 -33.91 15.40 -15.88
CA ALA A 15 -33.65 16.48 -14.93
C ALA A 15 -33.02 15.96 -13.62
N ILE A 16 -33.59 14.91 -13.02
CA ILE A 16 -33.05 14.31 -11.80
C ILE A 16 -31.65 13.74 -12.05
N GLY A 17 -31.42 13.09 -13.20
CA GLY A 17 -30.12 12.56 -13.58
C GLY A 17 -29.05 13.66 -13.70
N ILE A 18 -29.38 14.76 -14.39
CA ILE A 18 -28.48 15.91 -14.53
C ILE A 18 -28.18 16.52 -13.16
N ILE A 19 -29.20 16.74 -12.33
CA ILE A 19 -29.03 17.29 -10.98
C ILE A 19 -28.15 16.39 -10.13
N SER A 20 -28.37 15.07 -10.18
CA SER A 20 -27.59 14.09 -9.41
C SER A 20 -26.13 14.05 -9.86
N ALA A 21 -25.88 14.11 -11.18
CA ALA A 21 -24.53 14.16 -11.73
C ALA A 21 -23.80 15.45 -11.31
N LEU A 22 -24.45 16.61 -11.42
CA LEU A 22 -23.89 17.90 -11.01
C LEU A 22 -23.53 17.92 -9.52
N LEU A 23 -24.43 17.40 -8.67
CA LEU A 23 -24.17 17.31 -7.24
C LEU A 23 -22.99 16.39 -6.94
N LEU A 24 -22.91 15.22 -7.58
CA LEU A 24 -21.81 14.29 -7.38
C LEU A 24 -20.47 14.88 -7.82
N THR A 25 -20.42 15.54 -8.99
CA THR A 25 -19.20 16.20 -9.49
C THR A 25 -18.76 17.33 -8.56
N PHE A 26 -19.69 18.16 -8.07
CA PHE A 26 -19.37 19.25 -7.15
C PHE A 26 -18.80 18.73 -5.81
N VAL A 27 -19.42 17.69 -5.24
CA VAL A 27 -18.93 17.04 -4.02
C VAL A 27 -17.54 16.44 -4.27
N TYR A 28 -17.34 15.80 -5.42
CA TYR A 28 -16.07 15.20 -5.79
C TYR A 28 -14.95 16.25 -5.91
N GLU A 29 -15.17 17.35 -6.64
CA GLU A 29 -14.16 18.42 -6.81
C GLU A 29 -13.77 19.07 -5.47
N TRP A 30 -14.74 19.32 -4.59
CA TRP A 30 -14.43 19.90 -3.28
C TRP A 30 -13.72 18.91 -2.35
N THR A 31 -14.07 17.62 -2.40
CA THR A 31 -13.47 16.61 -1.50
C THR A 31 -12.07 16.17 -1.96
N THR A 32 -11.80 16.20 -3.27
CA THR A 32 -10.52 15.81 -3.89
C THR A 32 -9.26 16.45 -3.26
N PRO A 33 -9.18 17.77 -3.02
CA PRO A 33 -7.99 18.37 -2.41
C PRO A 33 -7.75 17.89 -0.97
N TYR A 34 -8.81 17.61 -0.20
CA TYR A 34 -8.67 17.04 1.14
C TYR A 34 -8.17 15.60 1.13
N ILE A 35 -8.61 14.81 0.14
CA ILE A 35 -8.14 13.42 -0.05
C ILE A 35 -6.64 13.41 -0.36
N GLN A 36 -6.20 14.26 -1.29
CA GLN A 36 -4.78 14.35 -1.67
C GLN A 36 -3.89 14.78 -0.49
N ALA A 37 -4.30 15.78 0.28
CA ALA A 37 -3.54 16.22 1.45
C ALA A 37 -3.41 15.11 2.51
N ASN A 38 -4.50 14.38 2.76
CA ASN A 38 -4.49 13.26 3.70
C ASN A 38 -3.65 12.08 3.19
N GLN A 39 -3.71 11.77 1.90
CA GLN A 39 -2.88 10.73 1.28
C GLN A 39 -1.39 11.08 1.33
N ALA A 40 -1.03 12.32 1.00
CA ALA A 40 0.35 12.79 1.10
C ALA A 40 0.86 12.75 2.54
N LYS A 41 0.02 13.09 3.52
CA LYS A 41 0.37 12.98 4.94
C LYS A 41 0.54 11.52 5.38
N ALA A 42 -0.38 10.64 5.00
CA ALA A 42 -0.30 9.21 5.30
C ALA A 42 0.94 8.58 4.67
N GLN A 43 1.28 8.98 3.45
CA GLN A 43 2.48 8.53 2.77
C GLN A 43 3.76 9.01 3.46
N LYS A 44 3.85 10.29 3.85
CA LYS A 44 4.98 10.80 4.64
C LYS A 44 5.10 10.10 6.00
N GLN A 45 3.98 9.86 6.68
CA GLN A 45 3.96 9.11 7.94
C GLN A 45 4.43 7.67 7.75
N ALA A 46 4.00 7.01 6.68
CA ALA A 46 4.42 5.66 6.38
C ALA A 46 5.91 5.58 6.04
N ILE A 47 6.45 6.54 5.27
CA ILE A 47 7.90 6.61 5.00
C ILE A 47 8.69 6.73 6.31
N ASN A 48 8.26 7.62 7.21
CA ASN A 48 8.89 7.77 8.53
C ASN A 48 8.68 6.56 9.45
N GLU A 49 7.61 5.78 9.25
CA GLU A 49 7.38 4.55 9.99
C GLU A 49 8.33 3.43 9.52
N VAL A 50 8.61 3.37 8.22
CA VAL A 50 9.39 2.27 7.63
C VAL A 50 10.89 2.54 7.55
N LEU A 51 11.31 3.81 7.50
CA LEU A 51 12.71 4.21 7.53
C LEU A 51 13.05 4.81 8.91
N PRO A 52 13.98 4.20 9.68
CA PRO A 52 14.37 4.75 10.97
C PRO A 52 15.21 6.03 10.81
N ASN A 53 15.00 7.04 11.66
CA ASN A 53 15.83 8.25 11.76
C ASN A 53 15.98 9.06 10.44
N VAL A 54 14.99 9.02 9.55
CA VAL A 54 15.03 9.81 8.32
C VAL A 54 14.75 11.29 8.60
N GLU A 55 15.63 12.17 8.11
CA GLU A 55 15.41 13.62 8.15
C GLU A 55 15.04 14.19 6.78
N GLU A 56 15.64 13.66 5.72
CA GLU A 56 15.37 14.07 4.35
C GLU A 56 14.93 12.86 3.52
N VAL A 57 13.90 13.05 2.70
CA VAL A 57 13.36 12.03 1.80
C VAL A 57 13.39 12.60 0.39
N GLU A 58 14.09 11.92 -0.51
CA GLU A 58 14.11 12.25 -1.94
C GLU A 58 13.26 11.24 -2.72
N GLU A 59 12.41 11.76 -3.61
CA GLU A 59 11.66 10.93 -4.55
C GLU A 59 12.53 10.66 -5.78
N VAL A 60 12.78 9.39 -6.08
CA VAL A 60 13.63 8.97 -7.19
C VAL A 60 12.85 8.00 -8.08
N GLU A 61 12.75 8.32 -9.37
CA GLU A 61 12.12 7.44 -10.35
C GLU A 61 13.18 6.52 -10.98
N LYS A 62 13.00 5.21 -10.88
CA LYS A 62 13.86 4.19 -11.52
C LYS A 62 12.99 3.09 -12.11
N ASN A 63 13.32 2.63 -13.32
CA ASN A 63 12.59 1.57 -14.03
C ASN A 63 11.06 1.82 -14.10
N GLY A 64 10.63 3.08 -14.19
CA GLY A 64 9.21 3.47 -14.21
C GLY A 64 8.47 3.32 -12.86
N ASN A 65 9.21 3.11 -11.77
CA ASN A 65 8.69 3.06 -10.40
C ASN A 65 9.25 4.23 -9.58
N VAL A 66 8.44 4.76 -8.66
CA VAL A 66 8.85 5.83 -7.74
C VAL A 66 9.32 5.23 -6.42
N PHE A 67 10.56 5.50 -6.05
CA PHE A 67 11.20 5.12 -4.81
C PHE A 67 11.43 6.36 -3.94
N TYR A 68 11.51 6.14 -2.62
CA TYR A 68 11.73 7.19 -1.62
C TYR A 68 13.04 6.90 -0.91
N GLU A 69 14.12 7.58 -1.28
CA GLU A 69 15.43 7.43 -0.63
C GLU A 69 15.46 8.28 0.64
N GLY A 70 15.72 7.66 1.80
CA GLY A 70 15.80 8.35 3.08
C GLY A 70 17.24 8.62 3.49
N TYR A 71 17.53 9.84 3.93
CA TYR A 71 18.85 10.32 4.34
C TYR A 71 18.88 10.78 5.80
N ASP A 72 20.03 10.60 6.45
CA ASP A 72 20.34 11.16 7.77
C ASP A 72 20.83 12.63 7.67
N ASN A 73 21.01 13.28 8.82
CA ASN A 73 21.51 14.67 8.92
C ASN A 73 22.91 14.86 8.31
N ASN A 74 23.66 13.77 8.12
CA ASN A 74 25.00 13.78 7.58
C ASN A 74 25.00 13.54 6.05
N GLY A 75 23.83 13.36 5.45
CA GLY A 75 23.67 13.05 4.02
C GLY A 75 23.91 11.58 3.67
N ASN A 76 24.00 10.68 4.64
CA ASN A 76 24.12 9.25 4.39
C ASN A 76 22.73 8.65 4.12
N ARG A 77 22.62 7.85 3.06
CA ARG A 77 21.41 7.11 2.77
C ARG A 77 21.20 6.01 3.81
N ILE A 78 20.11 6.11 4.56
CA ILE A 78 19.71 5.13 5.57
C ILE A 78 19.05 3.93 4.90
N GLY A 79 18.17 4.18 3.92
CA GLY A 79 17.41 3.13 3.25
C GLY A 79 16.52 3.66 2.15
N VAL A 80 15.73 2.76 1.57
CA VAL A 80 14.77 3.08 0.51
C VAL A 80 13.40 2.59 0.91
N ALA A 81 12.41 3.46 0.77
CA ALA A 81 11.01 3.13 0.87
C ALA A 81 10.42 2.93 -0.53
N PHE A 82 9.64 1.88 -0.71
CA PHE A 82 8.93 1.61 -1.95
C PHE A 82 7.47 1.31 -1.67
N LYS A 83 6.57 1.98 -2.40
CA LYS A 83 5.14 1.70 -2.35
C LYS A 83 4.80 0.67 -3.41
N ASN A 84 4.38 -0.52 -2.99
CA ASN A 84 3.90 -1.57 -3.88
C ASN A 84 2.44 -1.91 -3.57
N SER A 85 1.75 -2.48 -4.55
CA SER A 85 0.34 -2.85 -4.43
C SER A 85 0.06 -4.16 -5.14
N GLY A 86 -0.91 -4.92 -4.65
CA GLY A 86 -1.43 -6.09 -5.35
C GLY A 86 -2.78 -6.54 -4.83
N GLY A 87 -3.31 -7.61 -5.43
CA GLY A 87 -4.60 -8.17 -5.02
C GLY A 87 -4.52 -8.88 -3.67
N GLY A 88 -5.44 -8.54 -2.78
CA GLY A 88 -5.76 -9.26 -1.54
C GLY A 88 -6.94 -10.21 -1.70
N TYR A 89 -7.54 -10.62 -0.58
CA TYR A 89 -8.71 -11.50 -0.60
C TYR A 89 -9.98 -10.76 -1.05
N ASN A 90 -10.25 -9.58 -0.51
CA ASN A 90 -11.44 -8.77 -0.81
C ASN A 90 -11.16 -7.59 -1.75
N GLY A 91 -9.89 -7.23 -1.94
CA GLY A 91 -9.54 -6.09 -2.79
C GLY A 91 -8.07 -5.76 -2.72
N MET A 92 -7.70 -4.59 -3.23
CA MET A 92 -6.29 -4.20 -3.34
C MET A 92 -5.67 -3.95 -1.95
N ILE A 93 -4.43 -4.41 -1.78
CA ILE A 93 -3.57 -4.12 -0.63
C ILE A 93 -2.43 -3.23 -1.13
N GLU A 94 -2.24 -2.08 -0.51
CA GLU A 94 -1.11 -1.18 -0.74
C GLU A 94 -0.20 -1.18 0.49
N VAL A 95 1.09 -1.40 0.26
CA VAL A 95 2.10 -1.51 1.31
C VAL A 95 3.26 -0.59 0.97
N MET A 96 3.73 0.14 1.98
CA MET A 96 5.02 0.81 1.98
C MET A 96 6.05 -0.15 2.61
N ILE A 97 7.13 -0.42 1.87
CA ILE A 97 8.19 -1.33 2.29
C ILE A 97 9.45 -0.50 2.47
N GLY A 98 9.99 -0.43 3.69
CA GLY A 98 11.26 0.22 3.98
C GLY A 98 12.37 -0.81 4.08
N VAL A 99 13.45 -0.61 3.33
CA VAL A 99 14.56 -1.55 3.24
C VAL A 99 15.91 -0.89 3.44
N ASP A 100 16.85 -1.69 3.93
CA ASP A 100 18.28 -1.44 3.94
C ASP A 100 18.91 -2.04 2.68
N LEU A 101 19.37 -1.20 1.76
CA LEU A 101 20.07 -1.66 0.57
C LEU A 101 21.49 -2.18 0.85
N ASN A 102 22.12 -1.79 1.95
CA ASN A 102 23.49 -2.20 2.26
C ASN A 102 23.53 -3.61 2.84
N ASN A 103 22.50 -3.96 3.62
CA ASN A 103 22.39 -5.26 4.29
C ASN A 103 21.35 -6.19 3.64
N GLU A 104 20.67 -5.74 2.58
CA GLU A 104 19.60 -6.46 1.88
C GLU A 104 18.52 -6.99 2.84
N LYS A 105 18.04 -6.10 3.72
CA LYS A 105 17.09 -6.43 4.78
C LYS A 105 15.90 -5.48 4.78
N ILE A 106 14.74 -6.00 5.15
CA ILE A 106 13.56 -5.19 5.42
C ILE A 106 13.73 -4.52 6.79
N TYR A 107 13.61 -3.20 6.86
CA TYR A 107 13.51 -2.49 8.14
C TYR A 107 12.13 -2.69 8.74
N LYS A 108 11.10 -2.29 7.98
CA LYS A 108 9.70 -2.39 8.40
C LYS A 108 8.78 -2.31 7.19
N ILE A 109 7.54 -2.74 7.40
CA ILE A 109 6.44 -2.54 6.46
C ILE A 109 5.35 -1.69 7.11
N SER A 110 4.62 -0.93 6.30
CA SER A 110 3.42 -0.21 6.72
C SER A 110 2.32 -0.40 5.67
N VAL A 111 1.14 -0.81 6.12
CA VAL A 111 -0.01 -1.02 5.23
C VAL A 111 -0.72 0.31 5.05
N LEU A 112 -0.74 0.84 3.82
CA LEU A 112 -1.33 2.14 3.50
C LEU A 112 -2.83 2.06 3.27
N ASN A 113 -3.25 0.99 2.59
CA ASN A 113 -4.63 0.78 2.16
C ASN A 113 -4.93 -0.71 2.04
N HIS A 114 -6.12 -1.14 2.42
CA HIS A 114 -6.60 -2.50 2.23
C HIS A 114 -8.13 -2.55 2.23
N GLN A 115 -8.70 -3.61 1.66
CA GLN A 115 -10.15 -3.87 1.67
C GLN A 115 -10.52 -5.18 2.39
N GLU A 116 -9.56 -5.76 3.11
CA GLU A 116 -9.73 -7.02 3.84
C GLU A 116 -10.77 -6.95 4.96
N THR A 117 -11.40 -8.09 5.27
CA THR A 117 -12.46 -8.18 6.28
C THR A 117 -11.96 -7.77 7.67
N PRO A 118 -12.62 -6.80 8.36
CA PRO A 118 -12.32 -6.43 9.74
C PRO A 118 -12.37 -7.65 10.69
N GLY A 119 -11.37 -7.77 11.56
CA GLY A 119 -11.26 -8.89 12.51
C GLY A 119 -10.74 -10.21 11.93
N LEU A 120 -10.53 -10.29 10.61
CA LEU A 120 -9.84 -11.41 9.96
C LEU A 120 -8.62 -10.90 9.18
N GLY A 121 -8.79 -10.62 7.88
CA GLY A 121 -7.70 -10.21 7.00
C GLY A 121 -7.18 -8.80 7.29
N ALA A 122 -8.00 -7.92 7.88
CA ALA A 122 -7.55 -6.59 8.29
C ALA A 122 -6.44 -6.63 9.36
N ARG A 123 -6.22 -7.77 10.02
CA ARG A 123 -5.15 -7.97 10.99
C ARG A 123 -3.75 -7.86 10.38
N ILE A 124 -3.62 -7.79 9.05
CA ILE A 124 -2.35 -7.44 8.38
C ILE A 124 -1.81 -6.07 8.78
N THR A 125 -2.66 -5.18 9.33
CA THR A 125 -2.24 -3.87 9.84
C THR A 125 -1.71 -3.92 11.28
N GLU A 126 -1.90 -5.04 11.99
CA GLU A 126 -1.48 -5.21 13.38
C GLU A 126 0.05 -5.34 13.48
N ASP A 127 0.62 -4.82 14.56
CA ASP A 127 2.06 -4.88 14.80
C ASP A 127 2.57 -6.33 14.91
N ASP A 128 1.74 -7.24 15.47
CA ASP A 128 2.04 -8.67 15.53
C ASP A 128 2.35 -9.24 14.14
N PHE A 129 1.51 -8.93 13.15
CA PHE A 129 1.75 -9.39 11.78
C PHE A 129 2.93 -8.65 11.14
N LYS A 130 2.96 -7.31 11.21
CA LYS A 130 4.05 -6.50 10.61
C LYS A 130 5.44 -6.87 11.16
N SER A 131 5.52 -7.26 12.43
CA SER A 131 6.76 -7.69 13.07
C SER A 131 7.38 -8.93 12.42
N ASN A 132 6.57 -9.75 11.73
CA ASN A 132 7.08 -10.87 10.95
C ASN A 132 8.05 -10.41 9.88
N PHE A 133 7.97 -9.19 9.35
CA PHE A 133 8.84 -8.77 8.24
C PHE A 133 10.08 -7.98 8.69
N VAL A 134 10.20 -7.66 9.98
CA VAL A 134 11.30 -6.85 10.50
C VAL A 134 12.61 -7.64 10.47
N ASN A 135 13.67 -7.04 9.91
CA ASN A 135 15.01 -7.60 9.75
C ASN A 135 15.11 -8.86 8.88
N LYS A 136 14.05 -9.22 8.15
CA LYS A 136 14.11 -10.36 7.23
C LYS A 136 14.94 -10.01 5.98
N PRO A 137 15.73 -10.97 5.45
CA PRO A 137 16.53 -10.76 4.25
C PRO A 137 15.64 -10.71 3.01
N PHE A 138 16.15 -10.14 1.91
CA PHE A 138 15.46 -10.19 0.63
C PHE A 138 15.37 -11.64 0.13
N GLY A 139 14.26 -11.98 -0.51
CA GLY A 139 14.04 -13.28 -1.11
C GLY A 139 12.59 -13.74 -1.06
N ASP A 140 12.40 -15.00 -1.39
CA ASP A 140 11.09 -15.66 -1.43
C ASP A 140 10.65 -16.04 -0.02
N TYR A 141 9.45 -15.60 0.38
CA TYR A 141 8.88 -15.93 1.67
C TYR A 141 7.90 -17.10 1.56
N THR A 142 7.87 -17.91 2.61
CA THR A 142 6.87 -18.96 2.76
C THR A 142 5.94 -18.63 3.92
N VAL A 143 4.65 -18.60 3.65
CA VAL A 143 3.63 -18.39 4.68
C VAL A 143 3.37 -19.70 5.42
N VAL A 144 3.57 -19.70 6.74
CA VAL A 144 3.43 -20.86 7.63
C VAL A 144 2.36 -20.63 8.68
N LYS A 145 1.69 -21.69 9.15
CA LYS A 145 0.62 -21.61 10.18
C LYS A 145 1.12 -21.75 11.62
N LYS A 146 2.44 -21.74 11.79
CA LYS A 146 3.15 -21.94 13.06
C LYS A 146 4.17 -20.81 13.20
N PRO A 147 4.71 -20.58 14.40
CA PRO A 147 5.81 -19.64 14.58
C PRO A 147 6.94 -19.90 13.56
N PRO A 148 7.45 -18.87 12.87
CA PRO A 148 8.48 -19.03 11.85
C PRO A 148 9.74 -19.66 12.46
N THR A 149 10.29 -20.67 11.80
CA THR A 149 11.57 -21.28 12.19
C THR A 149 12.74 -20.83 11.34
N GLU A 150 12.44 -20.16 10.21
CA GLU A 150 13.41 -19.69 9.24
C GLU A 150 13.20 -18.19 8.95
N ASP A 151 14.27 -17.52 8.53
CA ASP A 151 14.25 -16.09 8.22
C ASP A 151 13.40 -15.77 6.98
N THR A 152 13.13 -16.77 6.13
CA THR A 152 12.24 -16.67 4.96
C THR A 152 10.80 -17.15 5.25
N GLN A 153 10.44 -17.39 6.51
CA GLN A 153 9.07 -17.79 6.87
C GLN A 153 8.29 -16.64 7.52
N VAL A 154 7.02 -16.52 7.17
CA VAL A 154 6.08 -15.52 7.73
C VAL A 154 4.89 -16.24 8.33
N GLU A 155 4.50 -15.89 9.54
CA GLU A 155 3.33 -16.49 10.19
C GLU A 155 2.02 -15.98 9.56
N ALA A 156 1.14 -16.91 9.20
CA ALA A 156 -0.20 -16.63 8.72
C ALA A 156 -1.10 -16.15 9.87
N ILE A 157 -1.95 -15.18 9.58
CA ILE A 157 -3.07 -14.82 10.46
C ILE A 157 -4.07 -15.98 10.48
N ALA A 158 -4.35 -16.51 11.67
CA ALA A 158 -5.34 -17.56 11.85
C ALA A 158 -6.71 -17.14 11.29
N GLY A 159 -7.26 -17.94 10.37
CA GLY A 159 -8.52 -17.64 9.69
C GLY A 159 -8.41 -16.69 8.48
N ALA A 160 -7.22 -16.14 8.20
CA ALA A 160 -6.98 -15.21 7.08
C ALA A 160 -5.69 -15.58 6.30
N THR A 161 -5.54 -16.86 5.94
CA THR A 161 -4.38 -17.37 5.19
C THR A 161 -4.23 -16.67 3.84
N ILE A 162 -5.33 -16.48 3.10
CA ILE A 162 -5.28 -15.85 1.77
C ILE A 162 -4.80 -14.41 1.85
N SER A 163 -5.28 -13.63 2.83
CA SER A 163 -4.81 -12.27 3.09
C SER A 163 -3.32 -12.25 3.41
N SER A 164 -2.86 -13.20 4.25
CA SER A 164 -1.45 -13.32 4.65
C SER A 164 -0.54 -13.68 3.48
N GLU A 165 -0.94 -14.63 2.64
CA GLU A 165 -0.24 -14.99 1.40
C GLU A 165 -0.21 -13.83 0.40
N SER A 166 -1.32 -13.11 0.28
CA SER A 166 -1.43 -11.99 -0.66
C SER A 166 -0.49 -10.84 -0.30
N ILE A 167 -0.50 -10.38 0.95
CA ILE A 167 0.41 -9.31 1.38
C ILE A 167 1.88 -9.75 1.30
N THR A 168 2.18 -11.01 1.63
CA THR A 168 3.54 -11.55 1.51
C THR A 168 4.03 -11.49 0.07
N LYS A 169 3.20 -11.92 -0.89
CA LYS A 169 3.50 -11.77 -2.34
C LYS A 169 3.66 -10.32 -2.77
N VAL A 170 2.85 -9.40 -2.26
CA VAL A 170 3.00 -7.97 -2.56
C VAL A 170 4.35 -7.44 -2.06
N ILE A 171 4.82 -7.94 -0.92
CA ILE A 171 6.13 -7.57 -0.38
C ILE A 171 7.24 -8.17 -1.24
N GLU A 172 7.20 -9.47 -1.55
CA GLU A 172 8.17 -10.16 -2.42
C GLU A 172 8.36 -9.43 -3.75
N ASN A 173 7.26 -9.20 -4.49
CA ASN A 173 7.30 -8.47 -5.75
C ASN A 173 7.83 -7.03 -5.59
N GLY A 174 7.67 -6.44 -4.40
CA GLY A 174 8.21 -5.14 -4.07
C GLY A 174 9.73 -5.18 -3.90
N LEU A 175 10.24 -6.21 -3.23
CA LEU A 175 11.69 -6.44 -3.06
C LEU A 175 12.36 -6.71 -4.40
N ASP A 176 11.76 -7.53 -5.26
CA ASP A 176 12.29 -7.81 -6.60
C ASP A 176 12.48 -6.52 -7.41
N LYS A 177 11.48 -5.63 -7.40
CA LYS A 177 11.57 -4.32 -8.07
C LYS A 177 12.64 -3.42 -7.47
N ILE A 178 12.84 -3.46 -6.15
CA ILE A 178 13.90 -2.69 -5.50
C ILE A 178 15.26 -3.25 -5.93
N THR A 179 15.44 -4.57 -5.92
CA THR A 179 16.64 -5.26 -6.40
C THR A 179 16.94 -4.91 -7.85
N GLU A 180 15.95 -4.95 -8.74
CA GLU A 180 16.10 -4.57 -10.15
C GLU A 180 16.51 -3.09 -10.34
N ALA A 181 16.00 -2.19 -9.49
CA ALA A 181 16.25 -0.75 -9.59
C ALA A 181 17.59 -0.32 -8.98
N TYR A 182 18.07 -1.02 -7.95
CA TYR A 182 19.26 -0.65 -7.18
C TYR A 182 20.44 -1.62 -7.34
N GLY A 183 20.25 -2.73 -8.06
CA GLY A 183 21.31 -3.71 -8.33
C GLY A 183 21.69 -4.56 -7.12
N GLY A 184 20.80 -4.67 -6.12
CA GLY A 184 20.97 -5.53 -4.95
C GLY A 184 20.71 -6.98 -5.31
N GLY A 185 21.69 -7.63 -5.92
CA GLY A 185 21.60 -9.01 -6.37
C GLY A 185 22.84 -9.45 -7.15
N ASN A 186 23.91 -9.74 -6.42
CA ASN A 186 24.91 -10.78 -6.75
C ASN A 186 25.77 -11.10 -5.53
#